data_AF-A0A969NMJ0-F1
#
_entry.id   AF-A0A969NMJ0-F1
#
_cell.length_a   1.000
_cell.length_b   1.000
_cell.length_c   1.000
_cell.angle_alpha   90.00
_cell.angle_beta   90.00
_cell.angle_gamma   90.00
#
_symmetry.space_group_name_H-M   'P 1'
#
loop_
_entity.id
_entity.type
_entity.pdbx_description
1 polymer ?
#
loop_
_entity_poly.entity_id
_entity_poly.type
_entity_poly.pdbx_seq_one_letter_code
_entity_poly.pdbx_strand_id
1 'polypeptide(L)'
;YKTPLLISHNTLACLKEPTKYALRAIARVQVRGKEEKVEVFEVFNADPPAQKQVKLETKELFAAALTHYEQGEIEEAKSLFEQCLQKNPNDCVAQTYLHSALF
;
A
#
# COMPACT_ATOMS: atom_id res chain seq x y z
N TYR A 1 0.71 -9.83 16.11
CA TYR A 1 0.12 -8.64 15.45
C TYR A 1 1.20 -7.60 15.25
N LYS A 2 1.68 -7.40 14.01
CA LYS A 2 2.67 -6.39 13.63
C LYS A 2 2.13 -5.64 12.40
N THR A 3 1.34 -4.61 12.65
CA THR A 3 0.93 -3.66 11.60
C THR A 3 1.42 -2.28 12.02
N PRO A 4 2.29 -1.63 11.24
CA PRO A 4 2.57 -0.21 11.42
C PRO A 4 1.25 0.57 11.24
N LEU A 5 1.14 1.69 11.95
CA LEU A 5 -0.04 2.53 12.08
C LEU A 5 -0.81 2.72 10.75
N LEU A 6 -2.12 2.46 10.76
CA LEU A 6 -3.03 2.73 9.64
C LEU A 6 -3.78 4.05 9.87
N ILE A 7 -3.78 4.96 8.89
CA ILE A 7 -4.52 6.23 8.98
C ILE A 7 -5.42 6.45 7.74
N SER A 8 -6.60 7.01 7.97
CA SER A 8 -7.58 7.35 6.93
C SER A 8 -7.25 8.69 6.24
N HIS A 9 -7.77 8.88 5.03
CA HIS A 9 -7.60 10.12 4.24
C HIS A 9 -7.97 11.41 5.02
N ASN A 10 -9.06 11.41 5.79
CA ASN A 10 -9.43 12.57 6.62
C ASN A 10 -8.37 12.95 7.67
N THR A 11 -7.61 11.97 8.17
CA THR A 11 -6.51 12.21 9.10
C THR A 11 -5.27 12.72 8.34
N LEU A 12 -5.00 12.16 7.16
CA LEU A 12 -3.92 12.61 6.26
C LEU A 12 -4.10 14.09 5.84
N ALA A 13 -5.33 14.52 5.57
CA ALA A 13 -5.65 15.90 5.19
C ALA A 13 -5.37 16.94 6.31
N CYS A 14 -5.31 16.51 7.57
CA CYS A 14 -4.95 17.36 8.70
C CYS A 14 -3.44 17.36 9.02
N LEU A 15 -2.63 16.53 8.34
CA LEU A 15 -1.18 16.57 8.49
C LEU A 15 -0.59 17.71 7.67
N LYS A 16 0.10 18.63 8.34
CA LYS A 16 0.98 19.59 7.68
C LYS A 16 2.06 18.80 6.93
N GLU A 17 2.03 18.89 5.60
CA GLU A 17 3.02 18.34 4.64
C GLU A 17 3.09 16.81 4.53
N PRO A 18 2.17 16.16 3.79
CA PRO A 18 2.15 14.71 3.57
C PRO A 18 3.43 14.16 2.92
N THR A 19 4.11 14.97 2.11
CA THR A 19 5.38 14.60 1.45
C THR A 19 6.56 14.42 2.42
N LYS A 20 6.47 14.88 3.67
CA LYS A 20 7.47 14.61 4.72
C LYS A 20 7.35 13.20 5.31
N TYR A 21 6.25 12.50 5.05
CA TYR A 21 5.99 11.18 5.61
C TYR A 21 6.21 10.09 4.57
N ALA A 22 6.87 9.02 4.99
CA ALA A 22 7.06 7.83 4.18
C ALA A 22 5.74 7.03 4.24
N LEU A 23 4.94 7.22 3.19
CA LEU A 23 3.60 6.68 3.08
C LEU A 23 3.33 6.15 1.67
N ARG A 24 2.47 5.14 1.57
CA ARG A 24 1.91 4.64 0.31
C ARG A 24 0.48 4.18 0.50
N ALA A 25 -0.33 4.29 -0.55
CA ALA A 25 -1.69 3.78 -0.54
C ALA A 25 -1.65 2.25 -0.47
N ILE A 26 -2.53 1.67 0.34
CA ILE A 26 -2.65 0.21 0.49
C ILE A 26 -4.05 -0.31 0.21
N ALA A 27 -5.07 0.56 0.10
CA ALA A 27 -6.41 0.16 -0.31
C ALA A 27 -7.27 1.39 -0.67
N ARG A 28 -8.23 1.22 -1.56
CA ARG A 28 -9.37 2.14 -1.74
C ARG A 28 -10.65 1.48 -1.29
N VAL A 29 -11.29 2.01 -0.25
CA VAL A 29 -12.55 1.48 0.27
C VAL A 29 -13.69 2.45 -0.03
N GLN A 30 -14.79 1.93 -0.55
CA GLN A 30 -16.03 2.68 -0.69
C GLN A 30 -16.84 2.55 0.60
N VAL A 31 -17.10 3.67 1.28
CA VAL A 31 -17.86 3.66 2.53
C VAL A 31 -19.34 3.58 2.19
N ARG A 32 -20.04 2.58 2.73
CA ARG A 32 -21.47 2.40 2.49
C ARG A 32 -22.24 3.65 2.96
N GLY A 33 -22.85 4.36 2.01
CA GLY A 33 -23.66 5.57 2.27
C GLY A 33 -22.98 6.91 1.91
N LYS A 34 -21.76 6.91 1.35
CA LYS A 34 -21.11 8.12 0.79
C LYS A 34 -20.52 7.81 -0.60
N GLU A 35 -20.60 8.76 -1.53
CA GLU A 35 -20.00 8.61 -2.88
C GLU A 35 -18.46 8.69 -2.86
N GLU A 36 -17.87 9.23 -1.79
CA GLU A 36 -16.43 9.41 -1.70
C GLU A 36 -15.69 8.08 -1.43
N LYS A 37 -14.74 7.75 -2.32
CA LYS A 37 -13.77 6.68 -2.11
C LYS A 37 -12.75 7.13 -1.06
N VAL A 38 -12.56 6.33 -0.02
CA VAL A 38 -11.56 6.60 1.01
C VAL A 38 -10.30 5.80 0.71
N GLU A 39 -9.19 6.51 0.51
CA GLU A 39 -7.87 5.91 0.43
C GLU A 39 -7.29 5.63 1.82
N VAL A 40 -6.80 4.40 1.99
CA VAL A 40 -6.10 3.94 3.18
C VAL A 40 -4.61 3.95 2.88
N PHE A 41 -3.83 4.54 3.77
CA PHE A 41 -2.38 4.63 3.65
C PHE A 41 -1.71 3.90 4.81
N GLU A 42 -0.60 3.22 4.53
CA GLU A 42 0.36 2.86 5.57
C GLU A 42 1.38 3.98 5.75
N VAL A 43 1.78 4.23 7.00
CA VAL A 43 2.88 5.13 7.34
C VAL A 43 4.03 4.30 7.89
N PHE A 44 5.19 4.37 7.24
CA PHE A 44 6.37 3.55 7.54
C PHE A 44 7.61 4.40 7.89
N ASN A 45 7.39 5.61 8.42
CA ASN A 45 8.47 6.45 8.94
C ASN A 45 9.31 5.78 10.04
N ALA A 46 8.69 4.91 10.84
CA ALA A 46 9.31 4.21 11.97
C ALA A 46 9.96 2.88 11.57
N ASP A 47 9.88 2.48 10.30
CA ASP A 47 10.56 1.28 9.82
C ASP A 47 12.09 1.46 9.88
N PRO A 48 12.86 0.37 10.09
CA PRO A 48 14.31 0.41 9.97
C PRO A 48 14.73 1.08 8.65
N PRO A 49 15.83 1.86 8.63
CA PRO A 49 16.22 2.62 7.43
C PRO A 49 16.27 1.80 6.14
N ALA A 50 16.76 0.56 6.21
CA ALA A 50 16.78 -0.36 5.08
C ALA A 50 15.37 -0.72 4.58
N GLN A 51 14.43 -0.99 5.49
CA GLN A 51 13.04 -1.31 5.13
C GLN A 51 12.31 -0.10 4.56
N LYS A 52 12.50 1.06 5.19
CA LYS A 52 11.94 2.33 4.71
C LYS A 52 12.44 2.64 3.30
N GLN A 53 13.74 2.47 3.04
CA GLN A 53 14.34 2.75 1.74
C GLN A 53 13.76 1.84 0.65
N VAL A 54 13.70 0.53 0.89
CA VAL A 54 13.17 -0.41 -0.10
C VAL A 54 11.67 -0.16 -0.33
N LYS A 55 10.88 0.16 0.70
CA LYS A 55 9.46 0.56 0.53
C LYS A 55 9.29 1.84 -0.29
N LEU A 56 10.22 2.80 -0.19
CA LEU A 56 10.22 3.98 -1.06
C LEU A 56 10.53 3.60 -2.51
N GLU A 57 11.49 2.69 -2.74
CA GLU A 57 11.87 2.21 -4.06
C GLU A 57 10.79 1.37 -4.75
N THR A 58 10.03 0.58 -3.98
CA THR A 58 8.93 -0.24 -4.51
C THR A 58 7.59 0.49 -4.53
N LYS A 59 7.51 1.73 -4.04
CA LYS A 59 6.26 2.47 -3.86
C LYS A 59 5.41 2.57 -5.14
N GLU A 60 6.02 2.99 -6.25
CA GLU A 60 5.30 3.16 -7.52
C GLU A 60 4.89 1.80 -8.13
N LEU A 61 5.76 0.80 -7.99
CA LEU A 61 5.48 -0.57 -8.43
C LEU A 61 4.29 -1.17 -7.66
N PHE A 62 4.25 -0.95 -6.34
CA PHE A 62 3.15 -1.37 -5.49
C PHE A 62 1.84 -0.65 -5.85
N ALA A 63 1.90 0.66 -6.13
CA ALA A 63 0.73 1.44 -6.53
C ALA A 63 0.14 0.96 -7.88
N ALA A 64 1.00 0.58 -8.82
CA ALA A 64 0.57 -0.05 -10.07
C ALA A 64 -0.09 -1.41 -9.80
N ALA A 65 0.53 -2.27 -8.98
CA ALA A 65 -0.03 -3.57 -8.60
C ALA A 65 -1.42 -3.44 -7.96
N LEU A 66 -1.59 -2.46 -7.06
CA LEU A 66 -2.87 -2.17 -6.43
C LEU A 66 -3.92 -1.71 -7.44
N THR A 67 -3.54 -0.90 -8.44
CA THR A 67 -4.45 -0.43 -9.49
C THR A 67 -4.96 -1.59 -10.35
N HIS A 68 -4.07 -2.48 -10.80
CA HIS A 68 -4.45 -3.68 -11.54
C HIS A 68 -5.36 -4.60 -10.70
N TYR A 69 -5.05 -4.77 -9.41
CA TYR A 69 -5.88 -5.55 -8.50
C TYR A 69 -7.29 -4.97 -8.37
N GLU A 70 -7.42 -3.65 -8.24
CA GLU A 70 -8.70 -2.93 -8.17
C GLU A 70 -9.51 -3.02 -9.48
N GLN A 71 -8.82 -3.15 -10.61
CA GLN A 71 -9.43 -3.32 -11.94
C GLN A 71 -9.83 -4.76 -12.26
N GLY A 72 -9.46 -5.72 -11.40
CA GLY A 72 -9.68 -7.15 -11.65
C GLY A 72 -8.67 -7.79 -12.60
N GLU A 73 -7.60 -7.07 -12.94
CA GLU A 73 -6.48 -7.54 -13.77
C GLU A 73 -5.49 -8.32 -12.88
N ILE A 74 -5.96 -9.49 -12.43
CA ILE A 74 -5.33 -10.24 -11.33
C ILE A 74 -3.93 -10.76 -11.70
N GLU A 75 -3.70 -11.17 -12.94
CA GLU A 75 -2.41 -11.72 -13.35
C GLU A 75 -1.32 -10.63 -13.41
N GLU A 76 -1.65 -9.47 -13.95
CA GLU A 76 -0.80 -8.27 -13.94
C GLU A 76 -0.52 -7.82 -12.50
N ALA A 77 -1.54 -7.78 -11.65
CA ALA A 77 -1.40 -7.44 -10.24
C ALA A 77 -0.44 -8.39 -9.52
N LYS A 78 -0.60 -9.71 -9.69
CA LYS A 78 0.29 -10.73 -9.11
C LYS A 78 1.73 -10.51 -9.53
N SER A 79 1.99 -10.36 -10.83
CA SER A 79 3.33 -10.15 -11.37
C SER A 79 4.01 -8.92 -10.74
N LEU A 80 3.26 -7.83 -10.56
CA LEU A 80 3.81 -6.61 -9.94
C LEU A 80 4.02 -6.76 -8.43
N PHE A 81 3.12 -7.46 -7.72
CA PHE A 81 3.32 -7.78 -6.30
C PHE A 81 4.52 -8.73 -6.08
N GLU A 82 4.72 -9.71 -6.94
CA GLU A 82 5.89 -10.58 -6.92
C GLU A 82 7.19 -9.79 -7.13
N GLN A 83 7.21 -8.84 -8.08
CA GLN A 83 8.35 -7.94 -8.26
C GLN A 83 8.59 -7.04 -7.04
N CYS A 84 7.53 -6.59 -6.35
CA CYS A 84 7.66 -5.90 -5.07
C CYS A 84 8.33 -6.80 -4.03
N LEU A 85 7.93 -8.07 -3.95
CA LEU A 85 8.45 -9.04 -2.98
C LEU A 85 9.86 -9.54 -3.31
N GLN A 86 10.27 -9.54 -4.58
CA GLN A 86 11.66 -9.79 -4.96
C GLN A 86 12.60 -8.71 -4.40
N LYS A 87 12.14 -7.45 -4.37
CA LYS A 87 12.91 -6.33 -3.80
C LYS A 87 12.75 -6.22 -2.28
N ASN A 88 11.53 -6.41 -1.78
CA ASN A 88 11.21 -6.42 -0.35
C ASN A 88 10.48 -7.71 0.06
N PRO A 89 11.21 -8.80 0.36
CA PRO A 89 10.58 -10.05 0.76
C PRO A 89 9.76 -9.94 2.05
N ASN A 90 9.99 -8.90 2.87
CA ASN A 90 9.32 -8.68 4.15
C ASN A 90 8.13 -7.72 4.06
N ASP A 91 7.71 -7.34 2.85
CA ASP A 91 6.55 -6.47 2.65
C ASP A 91 5.24 -7.22 2.93
N CYS A 92 4.79 -7.16 4.19
CA CYS A 92 3.59 -7.85 4.63
C CYS A 92 2.33 -7.46 3.83
N VAL A 93 2.26 -6.22 3.34
CA VAL A 93 1.09 -5.76 2.58
C VAL A 93 1.10 -6.40 1.19
N ALA A 94 2.25 -6.39 0.52
CA ALA A 94 2.39 -7.07 -0.78
C ALA A 94 2.16 -8.59 -0.67
N GLN A 95 2.63 -9.23 0.41
CA GLN A 95 2.36 -10.64 0.69
C GLN A 95 0.86 -10.91 0.84
N THR A 96 0.15 -10.03 1.55
CA THR A 96 -1.30 -10.17 1.77
C THR A 96 -2.05 -10.09 0.43
N TYR A 97 -1.71 -9.11 -0.41
CA TYR A 97 -2.31 -8.98 -1.73
C TYR A 97 -2.02 -10.17 -2.65
N LEU A 98 -0.78 -10.65 -2.68
CA LEU A 98 -0.44 -11.82 -3.48
C LEU A 98 -1.20 -13.07 -3.02
N HIS A 99 -1.35 -13.26 -1.71
CA HIS A 99 -2.15 -14.35 -1.16
C HIS A 99 -3.63 -14.20 -1.53
N SER A 100 -4.21 -13.01 -1.40
CA SER A 100 -5.61 -12.73 -1.75
C SER A 100 -5.89 -12.76 -3.26
N ALA A 101 -4.88 -12.62 -4.11
CA ALA A 101 -5.01 -12.76 -5.57
C ALA A 101 -4.96 -14.23 -6.02
N LEU A 102 -4.48 -15.14 -5.17
CA LEU A 102 -4.35 -16.58 -5.45
C LEU A 102 -5.59 -17.40 -5.07
N PHE A 103 -6.64 -16.78 -4.53
CA PHE A 103 -7.93 -17.38 -4.15
C PHE A 103 -9.10 -16.51 -4.61
#